data_AF-A0A7J4HTB5-F1
#
_entry.id   AF-A0A7J4HTB5-F1
#
_cell.length_a   1.000
_cell.length_b   1.000
_cell.length_c   1.000
_cell.angle_alpha   90.00
_cell.angle_beta   90.00
_cell.angle_gamma   90.00
#
_symmetry.space_group_name_H-M   'P 1'
#
loop_
_entity.id
_entity.type
_entity.pdbx_description
1 polymer ?
#
loop_
_entity_poly.entity_id
_entity_poly.type
_entity_poly.pdbx_seq_one_letter_code
_entity_poly.pdbx_strand_id
1 'polypeptide(L)' 'MSLKKLLGMESFPLEEREIMERIQTGFRNNLDEVEFSFNRRKVKVKLSHLAPEGMMKGYQDYYAK' A
#
# COMPACT_ATOMS: atom_id res chain seq x y z
N MET A 1 10.80 0.45 -9.80
CA MET A 1 10.81 -0.32 -8.52
C MET A 1 9.38 -0.74 -8.24
N SER A 2 9.12 -2.02 -7.92
CA SER A 2 7.77 -2.49 -7.58
C SER A 2 7.34 -1.95 -6.21
N LEU A 3 6.05 -1.69 -6.01
CA LEU A 3 5.47 -1.24 -4.75
C LEU A 3 5.79 -2.23 -3.63
N LYS A 4 5.78 -3.53 -3.95
CA LYS A 4 6.18 -4.60 -3.02
C LYS A 4 7.61 -4.44 -2.53
N LYS A 5 8.56 -4.04 -3.38
CA LYS A 5 9.95 -3.79 -2.98
C LYS A 5 10.05 -2.59 -2.04
N LEU A 6 9.33 -1.52 -2.37
CA LEU A 6 9.31 -0.31 -1.54
C LEU A 6 8.74 -0.58 -0.14
N LEU A 7 7.75 -1.47 -0.04
CA LEU A 7 7.10 -1.80 1.22
C LEU A 7 7.71 -3.03 1.93
N GLY A 8 8.73 -3.68 1.36
CA GLY A 8 9.32 -4.90 1.93
C GLY A 8 8.37 -6.12 1.88
N MET A 9 7.40 -6.11 0.97
CA MET A 9 6.34 -7.10 0.80
C MET A 9 6.58 -8.05 -0.38
N GLU A 10 7.81 -8.18 -0.88
CA GLU A 10 8.12 -9.06 -2.03
C GLU A 10 7.69 -10.51 -1.80
N SER A 11 7.74 -10.98 -0.55
CA SER A 11 7.36 -12.34 -0.17
C SER A 11 5.86 -12.52 0.10
N PHE A 12 5.05 -11.46 0.00
CA PHE A 12 3.62 -11.52 0.26
C PHE A 12 2.87 -11.93 -1.02
N PRO A 13 1.92 -12.89 -0.94
CA PRO A 13 1.08 -13.31 -2.07
C PRO A 13 -0.10 -12.34 -2.24
N LEU A 14 0.14 -11.04 -2.07
CA LEU A 14 -0.84 -9.99 -2.32
C LEU A 14 -0.48 -9.32 -3.62
N GLU A 15 -1.44 -9.00 -4.46
CA GLU A 15 -1.16 -8.17 -5.63
C GLU A 15 -0.88 -6.72 -5.23
N GLU A 16 -0.14 -5.99 -6.07
CA GLU A 16 0.11 -4.56 -5.80
C GLU A 16 -1.20 -3.77 -5.73
N ARG A 17 -2.19 -4.19 -6.53
CA ARG A 17 -3.54 -3.65 -6.48
C ARG A 17 -4.21 -3.85 -5.12
N GLU A 18 -4.16 -5.05 -4.54
CA GLU A 18 -4.74 -5.33 -3.23
C GLU A 18 -4.07 -4.51 -2.11
N ILE A 19 -2.74 -4.35 -2.21
CA ILE A 19 -1.98 -3.52 -1.28
C ILE A 19 -2.47 -2.07 -1.34
N MET A 20 -2.64 -1.53 -2.55
CA MET A 20 -3.15 -0.18 -2.76
C MET A 20 -4.60 -0.01 -2.33
N GLU A 21 -5.48 -0.96 -2.62
CA GLU A 21 -6.89 -0.89 -2.18
C GLU A 21 -6.97 -0.85 -0.64
N ARG A 22 -6.13 -1.61 0.08
CA ARG A 22 -6.05 -1.55 1.54
C ARG A 22 -5.50 -0.21 2.05
N ILE A 23 -4.45 0.32 1.43
CA ILE A 23 -3.89 1.63 1.75
C ILE A 23 -4.95 2.73 1.55
N GLN A 24 -5.65 2.71 0.42
CA GLN A 24 -6.70 3.69 0.10
C GLN A 24 -7.89 3.58 1.05
N THR A 25 -8.29 2.36 1.41
CA THR A 25 -9.33 2.11 2.40
C THR A 25 -8.90 2.63 3.77
N GLY A 26 -7.64 2.43 4.16
CA GLY A 26 -7.09 2.99 5.39
C GLY A 26 -7.11 4.51 5.41
N PHE A 27 -6.75 5.16 4.30
CA PHE A 27 -6.87 6.62 4.15
C PHE A 27 -8.32 7.10 4.30
N ARG A 28 -9.27 6.45 3.62
CA ARG A 28 -10.70 6.81 3.72
C ARG A 28 -11.26 6.64 5.13
N ASN A 29 -10.73 5.68 5.88
CA ASN A 29 -11.12 5.41 7.26
C ASN A 29 -10.32 6.23 8.29
N ASN A 30 -9.47 7.16 7.87
CA ASN A 30 -8.57 7.93 8.74
C ASN A 30 -7.70 7.05 9.66
N LEU A 31 -7.24 5.90 9.15
CA LEU A 31 -6.29 5.07 9.88
C LEU A 31 -4.90 5.70 9.83
N ASP A 32 -4.15 5.61 10.93
CA ASP A 32 -2.76 6.04 10.97
C ASP A 32 -1.81 5.03 10.28
N GLU A 33 -2.16 3.74 10.30
CA GLU A 33 -1.35 2.66 9.73
C GLU A 33 -2.20 1.50 9.18
N VAL A 34 -1.64 0.79 8.20
CA VAL A 34 -2.18 -0.45 7.65
C VAL A 34 -1.20 -1.58 7.95
N GLU A 35 -1.67 -2.63 8.63
CA GLU A 35 -0.88 -3.84 8.90
C GLU A 35 -1.16 -4.90 7.83
N PHE A 36 -0.09 -5.38 7.20
CA PHE A 36 -0.11 -6.56 6.34
C PHE A 36 0.60 -7.70 7.07
N SER A 37 -0.07 -8.86 7.19
CA SER A 37 0.52 -10.05 7.79
C SER A 37 0.49 -11.24 6.83
N PHE A 38 1.62 -11.93 6.70
CA PHE A 38 1.75 -13.15 5.91
C PHE A 38 2.89 -14.04 6.44
N ASN A 39 2.65 -15.35 6.60
CA ASN A 39 3.64 -16.35 7.05
C ASN A 39 4.56 -15.85 8.19
N ARG A 40 3.96 -15.41 9.30
CA ARG A 40 4.64 -14.85 10.50
C ARG A 40 5.39 -13.54 10.31
N ARG A 41 5.42 -12.98 9.10
CA ARG A 41 5.91 -11.62 8.85
C ARG A 41 4.77 -10.63 8.98
N LYS A 42 5.07 -9.49 9.59
CA LYS A 42 4.16 -8.35 9.69
C LYS A 42 4.87 -7.12 9.13
N VAL A 43 4.18 -6.42 8.24
CA VAL A 43 4.62 -5.16 7.67
C VAL A 43 3.59 -4.12 8.05
N LYS A 44 4.02 -3.08 8.76
CA LYS A 44 3.18 -1.94 9.12
C LYS A 44 3.53 -0.77 8.24
N VAL A 45 2.54 -0.26 7.53
CA VAL A 45 2.69 0.88 6.64
C VAL A 45 1.98 2.07 7.27
N LYS A 46 2.76 3.05 7.74
CA LYS A 46 2.20 4.31 8.27
C LYS A 46 1.69 5.17 7.12
N LEU A 47 0.40 5.46 7.14
CA LEU A 47 -0.27 6.29 6.14
C LEU A 47 0.16 7.75 6.25
N SER A 48 0.53 8.21 7.46
CA SER A 48 1.02 9.57 7.70
C SER A 48 2.32 9.92 6.95
N HIS A 49 3.17 8.93 6.64
CA HIS A 49 4.40 9.12 5.88
C HIS A 49 4.22 8.92 4.38
N LEU A 50 3.06 8.43 3.96
CA LEU A 50 2.70 8.31 2.57
C LEU A 50 1.99 9.60 2.18
N ALA A 51 2.70 10.55 1.55
CA ALA A 51 2.04 11.71 0.97
C ALA A 51 0.99 11.20 -0.03
N PRO A 52 -0.33 11.34 0.25
CA PRO A 52 -1.37 10.71 -0.56
C PRO A 52 -1.34 11.26 -1.99
N GLU A 53 -0.96 12.52 -2.15
CA GLU A 53 -0.87 13.21 -3.44
C GLU A 53 0.21 12.63 -4.37
N GLY A 54 1.29 12.07 -3.82
CA GLY A 54 2.41 11.55 -4.61
C GLY A 54 2.24 10.09 -5.03
N MET A 55 1.74 9.23 -4.13
CA MET A 55 1.49 7.83 -4.47
C MET A 55 0.18 7.61 -5.21
N MET A 56 -0.86 8.40 -4.94
CA MET A 56 -2.15 8.24 -5.63
C MET A 56 -2.12 8.79 -7.06
N LYS A 57 -1.37 9.86 -7.36
CA LYS A 57 -1.23 10.36 -8.75
C LYS A 57 -0.63 9.30 -9.67
N GLY A 58 0.46 8.65 -9.25
CA GLY A 58 1.10 7.60 -10.05
C GLY A 58 0.24 6.36 -10.27
N TYR A 59 -0.70 6.07 -9.36
CA TYR A 59 -1.61 4.93 -9.47
C TYR A 59 -2.95 5.25 -10.15
N GLN A 60 -3.43 6.49 -10.09
CA GLN A 60 -4.58 6.92 -10.89
C GLN A 60 -4.28 6.80 -12.38
N ASP A 61 -3.08 7.15 -12.81
CA ASP A 61 -2.61 6.91 -14.18
C ASP A 61 -2.51 5.40 -14.51
N TYR A 62 -2.24 4.54 -13.53
CA TYR A 62 -2.19 3.09 -13.69
C TYR A 62 -3.59 2.47 -13.92
N TYR A 63 -4.64 3.11 -13.42
CA TYR A 63 -6.05 2.72 -13.61
C TYR A 63 -6.73 3.39 -14.82
N ALA A 64 -6.08 4.38 -15.45
CA ALA A 64 -6.61 5.12 -16.59
C ALA A 64 -6.26 4.49 -17.96
N LYS A 65 -5.71 3.28 -17.98
CA LYS A 65 -5.30 2.58 -19.21
C LYS A 65 -6.02 1.25 -19.38
#